data_AF-A0A8B3EDM9-F1
#
_entry.id   AF-A0A8B3EDM9-F1
#
_cell.length_a   1.000
_cell.length_b   1.000
_cell.length_c   1.000
_cell.angle_alpha   90.00
_cell.angle_beta   90.00
_cell.angle_gamma   90.00
#
_symmetry.space_group_name_H-M   'P 1'
#
loop_
_entity.id
_entity.type
_entity.pdbx_description
1 polymer ?
#
loop_
_entity_poly.entity_id
_entity_poly.type
_entity_poly.pdbx_seq_one_letter_code
_entity_poly.pdbx_strand_id
1 'polypeptide(L)'
;MKQISFCITCMNRLKHLQETLEKNILDNFLVDEVEFVVLDYNSQDGLEEWIAQSMMKYIEMGILVYYRTTEPVHYLRSHSRNMVFRLAEGKIVCNLDADNYLGEGFAEFMLKEFQEKKKIFYTSNLCVRDVFGRVCLEKEAFMAVKGYNELLVGYGVEDADLFKRLTCIGHRRHVFIQESFYGALTHEDNERVVEEPLLKKLYALYLDYIDPYSTRILMLYKEHFWGMGALQNNVAMNCNRNNIECDRIEQCMSDKYRFVVKEEWKEGEWCNVDGGILLNGKYLFVDNQKGLCYRDRYFYKVTDVDLIVTVVLLITEALNYSKVKRTLDNNECINSQGFGCGTVFRNFDYANRIILK
;
A
#
# COMPACT_ATOMS: atom_id res chain seq x y z
N MET A 1 24.10 -15.92 -9.69
CA MET A 1 23.20 -14.76 -9.91
C MET A 1 21.80 -15.27 -9.69
N LYS A 2 21.08 -14.67 -8.73
CA LYS A 2 19.73 -15.10 -8.36
C LYS A 2 18.77 -14.95 -9.55
N GLN A 3 17.84 -15.88 -9.71
CA GLN A 3 16.81 -15.81 -10.74
C GLN A 3 15.55 -15.10 -10.22
N ILE A 4 15.15 -15.40 -8.98
CA ILE A 4 13.96 -14.80 -8.36
C ILE A 4 14.27 -14.29 -6.94
N SER A 5 13.71 -13.13 -6.62
CA SER A 5 13.80 -12.51 -5.29
C SER A 5 12.42 -12.30 -4.69
N PHE A 6 12.20 -12.87 -3.51
CA PHE A 6 11.02 -12.60 -2.70
C PHE A 6 11.29 -11.41 -1.79
N CYS A 7 10.66 -10.29 -2.11
CA CYS A 7 10.92 -9.00 -1.49
C CYS A 7 9.87 -8.73 -0.42
N ILE A 8 10.32 -8.57 0.82
CA ILE A 8 9.48 -8.41 2.01
C ILE A 8 9.80 -7.05 2.64
N THR A 9 8.81 -6.19 2.76
CA THR A 9 8.92 -4.95 3.54
C THR A 9 8.30 -5.12 4.90
N CYS A 10 8.99 -4.73 5.97
CA CYS A 10 8.49 -4.85 7.33
C CYS A 10 8.71 -3.54 8.10
N MET A 11 7.66 -3.03 8.75
CA MET A 11 7.74 -1.95 9.73
C MET A 11 6.84 -2.29 10.91
N ASN A 12 7.43 -2.59 12.07
CA ASN A 12 6.71 -2.92 13.31
C ASN A 12 5.75 -4.12 13.17
N ARG A 13 6.16 -5.16 12.42
CA ARG A 13 5.40 -6.41 12.20
C ARG A 13 6.22 -7.67 12.47
N LEU A 14 7.18 -7.61 13.40
CA LEU A 14 8.06 -8.72 13.75
C LEU A 14 7.30 -10.03 14.00
N LYS A 15 6.21 -9.98 14.77
CA LYS A 15 5.41 -11.18 15.09
C LYS A 15 4.91 -11.91 13.84
N HIS A 16 4.51 -11.18 12.81
CA HIS A 16 4.06 -11.77 11.54
C HIS A 16 5.24 -12.40 10.80
N LEU A 17 6.36 -11.67 10.71
CA LEU A 17 7.54 -12.14 9.99
C LEU A 17 8.17 -13.37 10.65
N GLN A 18 8.09 -13.48 11.98
CA GLN A 18 8.53 -14.65 12.75
C GLN A 18 7.84 -15.94 12.31
N GLU A 19 6.55 -15.87 12.01
CA GLU A 19 5.75 -17.02 11.60
C GLU A 19 5.98 -17.38 10.12
N THR A 20 6.21 -16.38 9.26
CA THR A 20 6.20 -16.58 7.81
C THR A 20 7.58 -16.77 7.18
N LEU A 21 8.62 -16.07 7.64
CA LEU A 21 9.87 -15.95 6.90
C LEU A 21 10.58 -17.30 6.74
N GLU A 22 10.82 -18.01 7.85
CA GLU A 22 11.53 -19.29 7.82
C GLU A 22 10.75 -20.34 7.02
N LYS A 23 9.42 -20.39 7.21
CA LYS A 23 8.56 -21.29 6.45
C LYS A 23 8.63 -21.01 4.94
N ASN A 24 8.53 -19.74 4.54
CA ASN A 24 8.63 -19.36 3.14
C ASN A 24 9.98 -19.74 2.52
N ILE A 25 11.08 -19.58 3.27
CA ILE A 25 12.42 -20.00 2.86
C ILE A 25 12.48 -21.51 2.62
N LEU A 26 11.99 -22.31 3.58
CA LEU A 26 12.03 -23.77 3.50
C LEU A 26 11.16 -24.32 2.37
N ASP A 27 9.94 -23.79 2.22
CA ASP A 27 8.95 -24.21 1.23
C ASP A 27 9.39 -23.87 -0.22
N ASN A 28 10.39 -22.98 -0.40
CA ASN A 28 10.81 -22.44 -1.69
C ASN A 28 12.33 -22.44 -1.88
N PHE A 29 13.04 -23.33 -1.18
CA PHE A 29 14.49 -23.43 -1.26
C PHE A 29 14.94 -24.00 -2.61
N LEU A 30 15.55 -23.16 -3.46
CA LEU A 30 16.23 -23.57 -4.69
C LEU A 30 17.66 -23.01 -4.67
N VAL A 31 18.64 -23.92 -4.63
CA VAL A 31 20.06 -23.59 -4.50
C VAL A 31 20.48 -22.60 -5.60
N ASP A 32 21.09 -21.50 -5.20
CA ASP A 32 21.62 -20.42 -6.06
C ASP A 32 20.61 -19.69 -6.98
N GLU A 33 19.35 -20.11 -7.01
CA GLU A 33 18.30 -19.49 -7.84
C GLU A 33 17.41 -18.52 -7.06
N VAL A 34 17.15 -18.80 -5.78
CA VAL A 34 16.22 -18.03 -4.95
C VAL A 34 16.96 -17.17 -3.92
N GLU A 35 16.43 -15.98 -3.67
CA GLU A 35 16.71 -15.21 -2.47
C GLU A 35 15.44 -14.61 -1.85
N PHE A 36 15.52 -14.36 -0.55
CA PHE A 36 14.56 -13.59 0.23
C PHE A 36 15.24 -12.29 0.65
N VAL A 37 14.59 -11.17 0.38
CA VAL A 37 15.13 -9.84 0.64
C VAL A 37 14.20 -9.15 1.62
N VAL A 38 14.62 -9.04 2.87
CA VAL A 38 13.86 -8.36 3.93
C VAL A 38 14.36 -6.93 4.03
N LEU A 39 13.46 -5.96 3.84
CA LEU A 39 13.69 -4.56 4.16
C LEU A 39 13.00 -4.22 5.48
N ASP A 40 13.79 -4.05 6.51
CA ASP A 40 13.41 -3.38 7.74
C ASP A 40 13.28 -1.88 7.50
N TYR A 41 12.04 -1.43 7.41
CA TYR A 41 11.66 -0.06 7.09
C TYR A 41 11.55 0.79 8.36
N ASN A 42 12.65 0.83 9.12
CA ASN A 42 12.81 1.54 10.38
C ASN A 42 11.94 1.03 11.55
N SER A 43 11.86 -0.30 11.72
CA SER A 43 11.13 -0.95 12.80
C SER A 43 11.74 -0.66 14.17
N GLN A 44 10.86 -0.59 15.18
CA GLN A 44 11.16 -0.31 16.59
C GLN A 44 10.71 -1.46 17.52
N ASP A 45 10.33 -2.60 16.96
CA ASP A 45 9.74 -3.75 17.66
C ASP A 45 10.74 -4.91 17.90
N GLY A 46 12.03 -4.67 17.71
CA GLY A 46 13.10 -5.67 17.87
C GLY A 46 13.40 -6.49 16.62
N LEU A 47 12.94 -6.07 15.43
CA LEU A 47 13.10 -6.81 14.18
C LEU A 47 14.57 -7.14 13.87
N GLU A 48 15.47 -6.15 13.99
CA GLU A 48 16.89 -6.32 13.68
C GLU A 48 17.54 -7.36 14.59
N GLU A 49 17.31 -7.24 15.91
CA GLU A 49 17.85 -8.13 16.93
C GLU A 49 17.38 -9.56 16.69
N TRP A 50 16.11 -9.74 16.31
CA TRP A 50 15.59 -11.06 15.99
C TRP A 50 16.24 -11.67 14.74
N ILE A 51 16.42 -10.90 13.65
CA ILE A 51 17.11 -11.39 12.44
C ILE A 51 18.54 -11.82 12.81
N ALA A 52 19.26 -11.00 13.59
CA ALA A 52 20.63 -11.28 14.02
C ALA A 52 20.75 -12.52 14.92
N GLN A 53 19.72 -12.86 15.69
CA GLN A 53 19.75 -14.01 16.59
C GLN A 53 19.23 -15.30 15.93
N SER A 54 18.23 -15.20 15.07
CA SER A 54 17.43 -16.35 14.62
C SER A 54 17.61 -16.69 13.14
N MET A 55 18.01 -15.71 12.31
CA MET A 55 18.01 -15.85 10.84
C MET A 55 19.40 -15.79 10.21
N MET A 56 20.46 -15.63 11.01
CA MET A 56 21.85 -15.57 10.54
C MET A 56 22.26 -16.77 9.69
N LYS A 57 21.82 -17.98 10.04
CA LYS A 57 22.10 -19.19 9.24
C LYS A 57 21.66 -19.03 7.78
N TYR A 58 20.52 -18.37 7.52
CA TYR A 58 20.01 -18.15 6.17
C TYR A 58 20.75 -17.03 5.43
N ILE A 59 21.26 -16.04 6.17
CA ILE A 59 22.13 -14.98 5.65
C ILE A 59 23.48 -15.59 5.22
N GLU A 60 24.08 -16.44 6.06
CA GLU A 60 25.33 -17.13 5.79
C GLU A 60 25.20 -18.11 4.60
N MET A 61 24.05 -18.77 4.46
CA MET A 61 23.71 -19.59 3.30
C MET A 61 23.49 -18.76 2.02
N GLY A 62 23.39 -17.44 2.11
CA GLY A 62 23.15 -16.55 0.98
C GLY A 62 21.75 -16.66 0.38
N ILE A 63 20.78 -17.26 1.08
CA ILE A 63 19.37 -17.27 0.67
C ILE A 63 18.58 -16.10 1.26
N LEU A 64 19.01 -15.54 2.38
CA LEU A 64 18.40 -14.35 2.98
C LEU A 64 19.35 -13.16 2.88
N VAL A 65 18.81 -12.00 2.49
CA VAL A 65 19.50 -10.71 2.56
C VAL A 65 18.63 -9.77 3.40
N TYR A 66 19.24 -9.19 4.42
CA TYR A 66 18.60 -8.22 5.29
C TYR A 66 19.08 -6.81 4.93
N TYR A 67 18.15 -5.89 4.75
CA TYR A 67 18.41 -4.48 4.60
C TYR A 67 17.66 -3.71 5.69
N ARG A 68 18.27 -2.64 6.19
CA ARG A 68 17.61 -1.70 7.11
C ARG A 68 17.76 -0.27 6.63
N THR A 69 16.67 0.50 6.70
CA THR A 69 16.68 1.97 6.60
C THR A 69 16.27 2.58 7.93
N THR A 70 16.76 3.78 8.23
CA THR A 70 16.46 4.53 9.45
C THR A 70 15.81 5.89 9.19
N GLU A 71 15.56 6.22 7.92
CA GLU A 71 15.07 7.54 7.50
C GLU A 71 13.55 7.71 7.64
N PRO A 72 12.70 6.75 7.22
CA PRO A 72 11.24 6.92 7.24
C PRO A 72 10.66 6.86 8.66
N VAL A 73 9.82 7.83 9.03
CA VAL A 73 9.11 7.86 10.33
C VAL A 73 7.70 7.25 10.27
N HIS A 74 7.20 7.02 9.06
CA HIS A 74 5.90 6.42 8.78
C HIS A 74 6.05 5.39 7.67
N TYR A 75 5.15 4.40 7.66
CA TYR A 75 5.14 3.40 6.62
C TYR A 75 4.67 4.00 5.28
N LEU A 76 5.53 3.95 4.27
CA LEU A 76 5.26 4.42 2.92
C LEU A 76 5.28 3.23 1.97
N ARG A 77 4.12 2.63 1.75
CA ARG A 77 3.95 1.36 1.02
C ARG A 77 4.61 1.34 -0.36
N SER A 78 4.37 2.35 -1.20
CA SER A 78 4.97 2.43 -2.54
C SER A 78 6.49 2.55 -2.48
N HIS A 79 7.00 3.41 -1.58
CA HIS A 79 8.43 3.67 -1.44
C HIS A 79 9.20 2.48 -0.88
N SER A 80 8.69 1.84 0.18
CA SER A 80 9.31 0.65 0.76
C SER A 80 9.40 -0.49 -0.26
N ARG A 81 8.33 -0.74 -1.02
CA ARG A 81 8.29 -1.75 -2.10
C ARG A 81 9.28 -1.41 -3.21
N ASN A 82 9.36 -0.14 -3.60
CA ASN A 82 10.34 0.35 -4.56
C ASN A 82 11.78 0.10 -4.10
N MET A 83 12.11 0.44 -2.85
CA MET A 83 13.45 0.20 -2.28
C MET A 83 13.82 -1.28 -2.34
N VAL A 84 12.97 -2.16 -1.80
CA VAL A 84 13.31 -3.59 -1.70
C VAL A 84 13.43 -4.26 -3.08
N PHE A 85 12.58 -3.89 -4.06
CA PHE A 85 12.70 -4.41 -5.43
C PHE A 85 13.98 -3.92 -6.12
N ARG A 86 14.43 -2.69 -5.84
CA ARG A 86 15.71 -2.20 -6.36
C ARG A 86 16.89 -2.94 -5.77
N LEU A 87 16.84 -3.28 -4.48
CA LEU A 87 17.89 -3.96 -3.73
C LEU A 87 18.02 -5.46 -4.06
N ALA A 88 16.95 -6.09 -4.53
CA ALA A 88 16.95 -7.49 -4.97
C ALA A 88 17.92 -7.75 -6.13
N GLU A 89 18.58 -8.90 -6.17
CA GLU A 89 19.48 -9.31 -7.25
C GLU A 89 18.78 -10.12 -8.36
N GLY A 90 17.60 -10.67 -8.07
CA GLY A 90 16.82 -11.51 -8.97
C GLY A 90 16.39 -10.79 -10.25
N LYS A 91 16.37 -11.55 -11.35
CA LYS A 91 15.78 -11.11 -12.62
C LYS A 91 14.27 -10.99 -12.52
N ILE A 92 13.66 -11.80 -11.66
CA ILE A 92 12.25 -11.77 -11.31
C ILE A 92 12.16 -11.27 -9.86
N VAL A 93 11.25 -10.33 -9.60
CA VAL A 93 10.96 -9.82 -8.27
C VAL A 93 9.52 -10.11 -7.91
N CYS A 94 9.30 -10.51 -6.66
CA CYS A 94 7.99 -10.82 -6.12
C CYS A 94 7.74 -10.03 -4.83
N ASN A 95 6.66 -9.26 -4.75
CA ASN A 95 6.24 -8.68 -3.47
C ASN A 95 5.62 -9.76 -2.59
N LEU A 96 6.13 -9.89 -1.37
CA LEU A 96 5.65 -10.81 -0.35
C LEU A 96 5.44 -10.03 0.94
N ASP A 97 4.20 -9.81 1.33
CA ASP A 97 3.90 -9.12 2.58
C ASP A 97 4.35 -9.97 3.79
N ALA A 98 4.70 -9.34 4.91
CA ALA A 98 5.33 -10.02 6.06
C ALA A 98 4.42 -11.06 6.76
N ASP A 99 3.11 -11.02 6.51
CA ASP A 99 2.09 -11.91 7.06
C ASP A 99 1.60 -12.97 6.05
N ASN A 100 2.26 -13.08 4.91
CA ASN A 100 1.87 -13.93 3.79
C ASN A 100 2.76 -15.19 3.67
N TYR A 101 2.15 -16.31 3.28
CA TYR A 101 2.83 -17.54 2.89
C TYR A 101 2.83 -17.70 1.37
N LEU A 102 3.97 -18.06 0.79
CA LEU A 102 4.10 -18.36 -0.65
C LEU A 102 3.40 -19.67 -1.04
N GLY A 103 3.43 -20.65 -0.13
CA GLY A 103 3.11 -22.05 -0.43
C GLY A 103 4.34 -22.81 -0.97
N GLU A 104 4.30 -24.13 -0.81
CA GLU A 104 5.37 -25.03 -1.28
C GLU A 104 5.48 -25.02 -2.81
N GLY A 105 6.71 -24.91 -3.32
CA GLY A 105 6.99 -24.97 -4.76
C GLY A 105 6.59 -23.73 -5.56
N PHE A 106 6.21 -22.63 -4.91
CA PHE A 106 5.87 -21.36 -5.58
C PHE A 106 7.03 -20.85 -6.44
N ALA A 107 8.27 -20.90 -5.93
CA ALA A 107 9.45 -20.45 -6.65
C ALA A 107 9.67 -21.24 -7.95
N GLU A 108 9.63 -22.56 -7.88
CA GLU A 108 9.78 -23.44 -9.05
C GLU A 108 8.70 -23.15 -10.10
N PHE A 109 7.44 -23.03 -9.64
CA PHE A 109 6.33 -22.64 -10.51
C PHE A 109 6.59 -21.32 -11.24
N MET A 110 7.02 -20.28 -10.51
CA MET A 110 7.27 -18.97 -11.12
C MET A 110 8.45 -18.98 -12.10
N LEU A 111 9.54 -19.66 -11.76
CA LEU A 111 10.69 -19.77 -12.65
C LEU A 111 10.31 -20.44 -13.98
N LYS A 112 9.53 -21.52 -13.93
CA LYS A 112 9.00 -22.19 -15.12
C LYS A 112 8.14 -21.25 -15.96
N GLU A 113 7.21 -20.53 -15.33
CA GLU A 113 6.30 -19.60 -16.01
C GLU A 113 7.05 -18.49 -16.76
N PHE A 114 8.05 -17.87 -16.13
CA PHE A 114 8.87 -16.82 -16.77
C PHE A 114 9.90 -17.37 -17.78
N GLN A 115 10.23 -18.65 -17.71
CA GLN A 115 11.02 -19.32 -18.74
C GLN A 115 10.20 -19.50 -20.02
N GLU A 116 8.98 -20.00 -19.89
CA GLU A 116 8.09 -20.36 -21.00
C GLU A 116 7.38 -19.16 -21.63
N LYS A 117 7.03 -18.15 -20.82
CA LYS A 117 6.30 -16.96 -21.24
C LYS A 117 7.21 -15.73 -21.21
N LYS A 118 6.86 -14.72 -22.00
CA LYS A 118 7.60 -13.44 -22.09
C LYS A 118 6.64 -12.29 -21.95
N LYS A 119 7.13 -11.17 -21.39
CA LYS A 119 6.32 -9.97 -21.12
C LYS A 119 5.07 -10.32 -20.34
N ILE A 120 5.26 -11.00 -19.22
CA ILE A 120 4.18 -11.36 -18.31
C ILE A 120 4.41 -10.77 -16.92
N PHE A 121 3.35 -10.67 -16.14
CA PHE A 121 3.42 -10.53 -14.70
C PHE A 121 2.28 -11.31 -14.08
N TYR A 122 2.50 -11.81 -12.87
CA TYR A 122 1.51 -12.54 -12.10
C TYR A 122 1.00 -11.69 -10.95
N THR A 123 -0.30 -11.77 -10.70
CA THR A 123 -0.94 -11.16 -9.53
C THR A 123 -1.77 -12.19 -8.79
N SER A 124 -2.08 -11.91 -7.53
CA SER A 124 -3.20 -12.57 -6.86
C SER A 124 -4.51 -12.34 -7.62
N ASN A 125 -5.45 -13.25 -7.38
CA ASN A 125 -6.82 -13.08 -7.80
C ASN A 125 -7.38 -11.85 -7.07
N LEU A 126 -7.70 -10.81 -7.83
CA LEU A 126 -8.24 -9.55 -7.33
C LEU A 126 -9.67 -9.66 -6.74
N CYS A 127 -10.15 -10.88 -6.51
CA CYS A 127 -11.36 -11.18 -5.75
C CYS A 127 -11.06 -11.69 -4.33
N VAL A 128 -9.81 -12.08 -4.03
CA VAL A 128 -9.41 -12.68 -2.75
C VAL A 128 -8.75 -11.61 -1.90
N ARG A 129 -9.42 -11.21 -0.82
CA ARG A 129 -8.89 -10.25 0.18
C ARG A 129 -7.60 -10.81 0.79
N ASP A 130 -6.73 -9.92 1.28
CA ASP A 130 -5.53 -10.23 2.09
C ASP A 130 -4.28 -10.75 1.36
N VAL A 131 -4.38 -11.11 0.08
CA VAL A 131 -3.21 -11.48 -0.77
C VAL A 131 -3.06 -10.54 -1.98
N PHE A 132 -3.86 -9.46 -2.04
CA PHE A 132 -3.89 -8.52 -3.17
C PHE A 132 -2.50 -7.96 -3.54
N GLY A 133 -1.64 -7.71 -2.55
CA GLY A 133 -0.31 -7.12 -2.75
C GLY A 133 0.70 -8.04 -3.42
N ARG A 134 0.41 -9.33 -3.60
CA ARG A 134 1.35 -10.27 -4.22
C ARG A 134 1.39 -10.07 -5.72
N VAL A 135 2.53 -9.58 -6.21
CA VAL A 135 2.85 -9.44 -7.63
C VAL A 135 4.21 -10.04 -7.89
N CYS A 136 4.34 -10.78 -8.98
CA CYS A 136 5.61 -11.33 -9.46
C CYS A 136 5.84 -10.88 -10.91
N LEU A 137 6.98 -10.26 -11.20
CA LEU A 137 7.30 -9.67 -12.51
C LEU A 137 8.80 -9.66 -12.81
N GLU A 138 9.15 -9.49 -14.08
CA GLU A 138 10.53 -9.20 -14.48
C GLU A 138 10.97 -7.86 -13.89
N LYS A 139 12.13 -7.84 -13.23
CA LYS A 139 12.72 -6.64 -12.64
C LYS A 139 12.95 -5.55 -13.69
N GLU A 140 13.33 -5.94 -14.91
CA GLU A 140 13.49 -5.00 -16.03
C GLU A 140 12.17 -4.26 -16.34
N ALA A 141 11.04 -4.96 -16.32
CA ALA A 141 9.72 -4.35 -16.54
C ALA A 141 9.36 -3.37 -15.41
N PHE A 142 9.66 -3.74 -14.15
CA PHE A 142 9.48 -2.87 -13.00
C PHE A 142 10.29 -1.57 -13.12
N MET A 143 11.56 -1.69 -13.53
CA MET A 143 12.44 -0.54 -13.77
C MET A 143 11.92 0.33 -14.93
N ALA A 144 11.43 -0.29 -16.00
CA ALA A 144 10.90 0.41 -17.17
C ALA A 144 9.67 1.27 -16.84
N VAL A 145 8.81 0.83 -15.92
CA VAL A 145 7.65 1.61 -15.46
C VAL A 145 7.98 2.53 -14.26
N LYS A 146 9.25 2.60 -13.84
CA LYS A 146 9.73 3.39 -12.70
C LYS A 146 9.09 3.03 -11.35
N GLY A 147 8.81 1.74 -11.15
CA GLY A 147 8.29 1.21 -9.89
C GLY A 147 6.85 1.61 -9.56
N TYR A 148 6.47 1.48 -8.30
CA TYR A 148 5.23 1.98 -7.71
C TYR A 148 5.20 3.51 -7.66
N ASN A 149 4.02 4.11 -7.85
CA ASN A 149 3.86 5.56 -7.77
C ASN A 149 3.97 6.05 -6.32
N GLU A 150 5.04 6.79 -5.99
CA GLU A 150 5.32 7.26 -4.63
C GLU A 150 4.49 8.47 -4.22
N LEU A 151 3.73 9.08 -5.14
CA LEU A 151 2.74 10.11 -4.79
C LEU A 151 1.51 9.50 -4.09
N LEU A 152 1.32 8.19 -4.20
CA LEU A 152 0.25 7.46 -3.52
C LEU A 152 0.70 7.16 -2.10
N VAL A 153 -0.04 7.69 -1.13
CA VAL A 153 0.31 7.63 0.29
C VAL A 153 -0.84 6.97 1.04
N GLY A 154 -0.49 6.13 2.02
CA GLY A 154 -1.44 5.32 2.77
C GLY A 154 -2.02 4.16 1.94
N TYR A 155 -3.28 3.85 2.17
CA TYR A 155 -3.94 2.68 1.58
C TYR A 155 -4.53 2.92 0.18
N GLY A 156 -4.23 2.00 -0.74
CA GLY A 156 -5.03 1.71 -1.92
C GLY A 156 -4.57 2.36 -3.23
N VAL A 157 -4.93 1.68 -4.33
CA VAL A 157 -4.70 2.02 -5.75
C VAL A 157 -3.29 1.73 -6.27
N GLU A 158 -2.28 1.60 -5.40
CA GLU A 158 -0.88 1.46 -5.81
C GLU A 158 -0.59 0.23 -6.68
N ASP A 159 -1.16 -0.93 -6.34
CA ASP A 159 -0.99 -2.16 -7.11
C ASP A 159 -1.72 -2.09 -8.45
N ALA A 160 -2.95 -1.56 -8.47
CA ALA A 160 -3.73 -1.40 -9.69
C ALA A 160 -3.08 -0.41 -10.69
N ASP A 161 -2.53 0.70 -10.18
CA ASP A 161 -1.74 1.65 -10.96
C ASP A 161 -0.51 0.98 -11.60
N LEU A 162 0.25 0.20 -10.82
CA LEU A 162 1.40 -0.54 -11.34
C LEU A 162 0.98 -1.52 -12.44
N PHE A 163 -0.07 -2.31 -12.21
CA PHE A 163 -0.54 -3.31 -13.18
C PHE A 163 -1.00 -2.66 -14.48
N LYS A 164 -1.74 -1.54 -14.39
CA LYS A 164 -2.16 -0.78 -15.56
C LYS A 164 -0.96 -0.32 -16.39
N ARG A 165 0.08 0.21 -15.74
CA ARG A 165 1.29 0.68 -16.43
C ARG A 165 2.09 -0.45 -17.07
N LEU A 166 2.18 -1.61 -16.41
CA LEU A 166 2.77 -2.82 -17.01
C LEU A 166 2.00 -3.25 -18.26
N THR A 167 0.66 -3.24 -18.21
CA THR A 167 -0.17 -3.52 -19.39
C THR A 167 0.03 -2.50 -20.51
N CYS A 168 0.18 -1.21 -20.20
CA CYS A 168 0.45 -0.17 -21.19
C CYS A 168 1.79 -0.37 -21.94
N ILE A 169 2.80 -0.95 -21.29
CA ILE A 169 4.07 -1.32 -21.96
C ILE A 169 4.04 -2.74 -22.57
N GLY A 170 2.85 -3.33 -22.69
CA GLY A 170 2.62 -4.60 -23.40
C GLY A 170 2.81 -5.87 -22.58
N HIS A 171 2.89 -5.77 -21.24
CA HIS A 171 2.94 -6.97 -20.39
C HIS A 171 1.54 -7.55 -20.14
N ARG A 172 1.42 -8.87 -20.20
CA ARG A 172 0.17 -9.59 -19.98
C ARG A 172 0.07 -10.05 -18.54
N ARG A 173 -1.07 -9.77 -17.91
CA ARG A 173 -1.38 -10.27 -16.58
C ARG A 173 -1.74 -11.76 -16.62
N HIS A 174 -1.19 -12.52 -15.68
CA HIS A 174 -1.64 -13.82 -15.28
C HIS A 174 -2.03 -13.80 -13.79
N VAL A 175 -2.81 -14.79 -13.35
CA VAL A 175 -3.31 -14.89 -11.98
C VAL A 175 -2.89 -16.21 -11.37
N PHE A 176 -2.51 -16.23 -10.09
CA PHE A 176 -2.28 -17.48 -9.36
C PHE A 176 -3.60 -18.24 -9.25
N ILE A 177 -3.67 -19.47 -9.77
CA ILE A 177 -4.90 -20.28 -9.70
C ILE A 177 -4.87 -21.30 -8.57
N GLN A 178 -3.68 -21.61 -8.05
CA GLN A 178 -3.48 -22.59 -7.01
C GLN A 178 -3.82 -21.98 -5.65
N GLU A 179 -4.76 -22.59 -4.95
CA GLU A 179 -5.20 -22.16 -3.61
C GLU A 179 -4.06 -22.18 -2.58
N SER A 180 -3.12 -23.12 -2.72
CA SER A 180 -1.92 -23.22 -1.88
C SER A 180 -1.06 -21.94 -1.88
N PHE A 181 -1.22 -21.08 -2.89
CA PHE A 181 -0.48 -19.81 -3.01
C PHE A 181 -1.19 -18.63 -2.34
N TYR A 182 -2.28 -18.85 -1.60
CA TYR A 182 -3.06 -17.78 -0.95
C TYR A 182 -3.00 -17.82 0.58
N GLY A 183 -2.06 -18.55 1.17
CA GLY A 183 -1.88 -18.58 2.62
C GLY A 183 -1.49 -17.20 3.17
N ALA A 184 -2.18 -16.75 4.20
CA ALA A 184 -1.85 -15.56 4.99
C ALA A 184 -2.26 -15.77 6.45
N LEU A 185 -1.61 -15.07 7.36
CA LEU A 185 -2.01 -15.03 8.76
C LEU A 185 -3.31 -14.22 8.89
N THR A 186 -4.30 -14.80 9.56
CA THR A 186 -5.53 -14.10 9.90
C THR A 186 -5.27 -13.15 11.07
N HIS A 187 -5.42 -11.85 10.85
CA HIS A 187 -5.40 -10.82 11.89
C HIS A 187 -6.66 -9.96 11.82
N GLU A 188 -6.98 -9.28 12.92
CA GLU A 188 -8.08 -8.31 12.93
C GLU A 188 -7.69 -7.08 12.10
N ASP A 189 -8.65 -6.50 11.37
CA ASP A 189 -8.43 -5.36 10.47
C ASP A 189 -7.78 -4.15 11.19
N ASN A 190 -7.92 -4.06 12.51
CA ASN A 190 -7.31 -3.03 13.35
C ASN A 190 -5.77 -3.03 13.28
N GLU A 191 -5.11 -4.18 13.11
CA GLU A 191 -3.65 -4.26 12.96
C GLU A 191 -3.16 -3.74 11.59
N ARG A 192 -4.06 -3.73 10.58
CA ARG A 192 -3.73 -3.28 9.22
C ARG A 192 -3.52 -1.78 9.15
N VAL A 193 -4.18 -1.04 10.03
CA VAL A 193 -4.29 0.41 9.97
C VAL A 193 -3.50 1.16 11.04
N VAL A 194 -2.86 0.46 11.97
CA VAL A 194 -2.06 1.07 13.06
C VAL A 194 -1.00 2.02 12.50
N GLU A 195 -0.40 1.66 11.36
CA GLU A 195 0.65 2.43 10.70
C GLU A 195 0.13 3.40 9.62
N GLU A 196 -1.19 3.51 9.41
CA GLU A 196 -1.75 4.41 8.40
C GLU A 196 -1.52 5.88 8.79
N PRO A 197 -0.77 6.66 7.98
CA PRO A 197 -0.33 8.01 8.37
C PRO A 197 -1.48 8.96 8.72
N LEU A 198 -2.59 8.88 7.98
CA LEU A 198 -3.76 9.72 8.19
C LEU A 198 -4.46 9.41 9.52
N LEU A 199 -4.50 8.15 9.94
CA LEU A 199 -5.11 7.75 11.20
C LEU A 199 -4.28 8.25 12.40
N LYS A 200 -2.95 8.13 12.34
CA LYS A 200 -2.05 8.61 13.41
C LYS A 200 -2.18 10.13 13.65
N LYS A 201 -2.40 10.89 12.58
CA LYS A 201 -2.53 12.36 12.60
C LYS A 201 -3.95 12.83 12.91
N LEU A 202 -4.96 11.97 12.84
CA LEU A 202 -6.35 12.32 13.06
C LEU A 202 -6.57 12.84 14.50
N TYR A 203 -7.20 14.01 14.60
CA TYR A 203 -7.69 14.59 15.84
C TYR A 203 -9.20 14.32 16.01
N ALA A 204 -9.98 14.56 14.96
CA ALA A 204 -11.41 14.29 14.95
C ALA A 204 -11.94 14.07 13.53
N LEU A 205 -13.00 13.27 13.42
CA LEU A 205 -13.72 12.98 12.19
C LEU A 205 -15.18 13.40 12.34
N TYR A 206 -15.70 14.10 11.34
CA TYR A 206 -17.11 14.49 11.29
C TYR A 206 -17.73 14.15 9.94
N LEU A 207 -19.01 13.74 9.97
CA LEU A 207 -19.77 13.36 8.79
C LEU A 207 -21.02 14.22 8.64
N ASP A 208 -21.30 14.66 7.42
CA ASP A 208 -22.50 15.39 7.01
C ASP A 208 -23.14 14.66 5.83
N TYR A 209 -24.37 14.18 6.00
CA TYR A 209 -25.09 13.40 4.99
C TYR A 209 -25.50 14.29 3.80
N ILE A 210 -25.25 13.84 2.58
CA ILE A 210 -25.66 14.55 1.36
C ILE A 210 -26.86 13.84 0.71
N ASP A 211 -26.65 12.59 0.32
CA ASP A 211 -27.60 11.75 -0.42
C ASP A 211 -27.29 10.26 -0.17
N PRO A 212 -28.12 9.30 -0.62
CA PRO A 212 -27.91 7.87 -0.32
C PRO A 212 -26.56 7.29 -0.77
N TYR A 213 -25.83 8.00 -1.64
CA TYR A 213 -24.55 7.55 -2.19
C TYR A 213 -23.40 8.50 -1.86
N SER A 214 -23.64 9.60 -1.16
CA SER A 214 -22.63 10.63 -0.94
C SER A 214 -22.65 11.16 0.50
N THR A 215 -21.47 11.24 1.10
CA THR A 215 -21.27 11.77 2.45
C THR A 215 -20.17 12.83 2.41
N ARG A 216 -20.40 13.96 3.05
CA ARG A 216 -19.37 14.98 3.28
C ARG A 216 -18.60 14.62 4.53
N ILE A 217 -17.29 14.76 4.43
CA ILE A 217 -16.37 14.37 5.48
C ILE A 217 -15.52 15.58 5.84
N LEU A 218 -15.40 15.87 7.12
CA LEU A 218 -14.48 16.84 7.69
C LEU A 218 -13.53 16.10 8.63
N MET A 219 -12.24 16.15 8.32
CA MET A 219 -11.16 15.61 9.13
C MET A 219 -10.37 16.76 9.74
N LEU A 220 -10.18 16.72 11.05
CA LEU A 220 -9.27 17.59 11.77
C LEU A 220 -8.04 16.79 12.16
N TYR A 221 -6.84 17.34 11.96
CA TYR A 221 -5.57 16.72 12.31
C TYR A 221 -4.93 17.43 13.51
N LYS A 222 -4.08 16.70 14.26
CA LYS A 222 -3.43 17.18 15.50
C LYS A 222 -2.54 18.41 15.30
N GLU A 223 -1.94 18.56 14.12
CA GLU A 223 -1.05 19.68 13.76
C GLU A 223 -1.81 20.91 13.24
N HIS A 224 -3.07 21.11 13.67
CA HIS A 224 -3.91 22.24 13.24
C HIS A 224 -4.20 22.30 11.74
N PHE A 225 -4.10 21.18 11.03
CA PHE A 225 -4.55 21.03 9.64
C PHE A 225 -5.92 20.37 9.56
N TRP A 226 -6.70 20.68 8.53
CA TRP A 226 -7.96 20.00 8.23
C TRP A 226 -8.05 19.60 6.77
N GLY A 227 -8.88 18.59 6.49
CA GLY A 227 -9.26 18.15 5.15
C GLY A 227 -10.79 17.99 5.07
N MET A 228 -11.40 18.45 3.98
CA MET A 228 -12.86 18.32 3.77
C MET A 228 -13.19 18.05 2.31
N GLY A 229 -14.13 17.14 2.08
CA GLY A 229 -14.65 16.84 0.75
C GLY A 229 -15.90 15.98 0.80
N ALA A 230 -16.51 15.76 -0.36
CA ALA A 230 -17.62 14.83 -0.52
C ALA A 230 -17.12 13.51 -1.11
N LEU A 231 -17.34 12.41 -0.40
CA LEU A 231 -17.04 11.07 -0.86
C LEU A 231 -18.31 10.45 -1.45
N GLN A 232 -18.22 9.89 -2.66
CA GLN A 232 -19.34 9.27 -3.37
C GLN A 232 -19.09 7.78 -3.62
N ASN A 233 -20.03 6.93 -3.23
CA ASN A 233 -20.05 5.50 -3.46
C ASN A 233 -20.61 5.18 -4.86
N ASN A 234 -19.73 5.08 -5.86
CA ASN A 234 -20.16 4.78 -7.22
C ASN A 234 -20.61 3.32 -7.39
N VAL A 235 -20.14 2.40 -6.53
CA VAL A 235 -20.59 1.00 -6.58
C VAL A 235 -22.09 0.94 -6.32
N ALA A 236 -22.55 1.56 -5.23
CA ALA A 236 -23.96 1.61 -4.87
C ALA A 236 -24.78 2.44 -5.87
N MET A 237 -24.24 3.55 -6.37
CA MET A 237 -24.92 4.38 -7.39
C MET A 237 -25.13 3.63 -8.72
N ASN A 238 -24.23 2.72 -9.08
CA ASN A 238 -24.29 1.95 -10.33
C ASN A 238 -24.83 0.52 -10.15
N CYS A 239 -25.36 0.15 -8.97
CA CYS A 239 -25.73 -1.23 -8.66
C CYS A 239 -26.73 -1.87 -9.63
N ASN A 240 -27.62 -1.06 -10.22
CA ASN A 240 -28.64 -1.50 -11.17
C ASN A 240 -28.18 -1.45 -12.63
N ARG A 241 -26.92 -1.08 -12.91
CA ARG A 241 -26.39 -1.03 -14.28
C ARG A 241 -25.73 -2.37 -14.61
N ASN A 242 -26.36 -3.13 -15.51
CA ASN A 242 -25.76 -4.32 -16.10
C ASN A 242 -24.53 -3.90 -16.94
N ASN A 243 -23.34 -4.02 -16.37
CA ASN A 243 -22.11 -3.85 -17.13
C ASN A 243 -21.57 -5.21 -17.57
N ILE A 244 -21.12 -5.26 -18.82
CA ILE A 244 -20.36 -6.36 -19.42
C ILE A 244 -19.10 -6.61 -18.58
N GLU A 245 -18.68 -7.87 -18.49
CA GLU A 245 -17.40 -8.26 -17.89
C GLU A 245 -16.24 -7.48 -18.52
N CYS A 246 -15.70 -6.49 -17.80
CA CYS A 246 -14.42 -5.87 -18.15
C CYS A 246 -13.29 -6.47 -17.31
N ASP A 247 -12.07 -6.43 -17.84
CA ASP A 247 -10.87 -6.88 -17.12
C ASP A 247 -10.80 -6.26 -15.72
N ARG A 248 -10.36 -7.05 -14.73
CA ARG A 248 -10.36 -6.63 -13.31
C ARG A 248 -9.45 -5.43 -13.04
N ILE A 249 -8.33 -5.28 -13.76
CA ILE A 249 -7.51 -4.06 -13.64
C ILE A 249 -8.34 -2.86 -14.10
N GLU A 250 -9.07 -2.97 -15.21
CA GLU A 250 -9.95 -1.87 -15.68
C GLU A 250 -11.06 -1.57 -14.67
N GLN A 251 -11.58 -2.56 -13.95
CA GLN A 251 -12.52 -2.32 -12.84
C GLN A 251 -11.86 -1.53 -11.71
N CYS A 252 -10.67 -1.96 -11.26
CA CYS A 252 -9.90 -1.26 -10.24
C CYS A 252 -9.57 0.18 -10.68
N MET A 253 -9.34 0.41 -11.98
CA MET A 253 -8.98 1.72 -12.52
C MET A 253 -10.19 2.57 -12.95
N SER A 254 -11.42 2.13 -12.68
CA SER A 254 -12.64 2.86 -13.07
C SER A 254 -13.33 3.51 -11.89
N ASP A 255 -13.73 4.78 -12.06
CA ASP A 255 -14.60 5.50 -11.11
C ASP A 255 -15.86 4.71 -10.77
N LYS A 256 -16.40 3.88 -11.70
CA LYS A 256 -17.69 3.18 -11.54
C LYS A 256 -17.71 2.21 -10.37
N TYR A 257 -16.58 1.62 -10.01
CA TYR A 257 -16.50 0.49 -9.08
C TYR A 257 -15.78 0.83 -7.77
N ARG A 258 -15.79 2.10 -7.37
CA ARG A 258 -15.07 2.57 -6.18
C ARG A 258 -15.76 3.76 -5.52
N PHE A 259 -15.22 4.15 -4.36
CA PHE A 259 -15.49 5.46 -3.80
C PHE A 259 -14.61 6.50 -4.51
N VAL A 260 -15.18 7.67 -4.80
CA VAL A 260 -14.47 8.79 -5.44
C VAL A 260 -14.70 10.07 -4.66
N VAL A 261 -13.77 11.01 -4.77
CA VAL A 261 -14.01 12.38 -4.32
C VAL A 261 -14.90 13.06 -5.38
N LYS A 262 -16.14 13.39 -5.01
CA LYS A 262 -17.17 13.97 -5.91
C LYS A 262 -16.87 15.42 -6.28
N GLU A 263 -16.16 16.13 -5.40
CA GLU A 263 -15.82 17.54 -5.50
C GLU A 263 -14.31 17.73 -5.29
N GLU A 264 -13.83 18.96 -5.15
CA GLU A 264 -12.46 19.23 -4.72
C GLU A 264 -12.28 18.86 -3.23
N TRP A 265 -11.24 18.09 -2.93
CA TRP A 265 -10.77 17.91 -1.56
C TRP A 265 -10.03 19.18 -1.11
N LYS A 266 -10.57 19.86 -0.11
CA LYS A 266 -10.05 21.12 0.40
C LYS A 266 -9.27 20.90 1.68
N GLU A 267 -8.21 21.67 1.83
CA GLU A 267 -7.32 21.59 2.98
C GLU A 267 -7.02 23.00 3.50
N GLY A 268 -6.54 23.08 4.74
CA GLY A 268 -6.12 24.33 5.34
C GLY A 268 -5.83 24.19 6.83
N GLU A 269 -5.81 25.32 7.52
CA GLU A 269 -5.53 25.41 8.96
C GLU A 269 -6.82 25.56 9.76
N TRP A 270 -6.84 25.02 10.98
CA TRP A 270 -7.96 25.17 11.91
C TRP A 270 -7.48 25.47 13.33
N CYS A 271 -8.30 26.19 14.08
CA CYS A 271 -8.09 26.42 15.50
C CYS A 271 -9.39 26.25 16.29
N ASN A 272 -9.25 25.97 17.59
CA ASN A 272 -10.35 26.04 18.52
C ASN A 272 -10.69 27.50 18.82
N VAL A 273 -11.98 27.78 18.97
CA VAL A 273 -12.51 29.07 19.41
C VAL A 273 -13.60 28.82 20.45
N ASP A 274 -14.02 29.85 21.17
CA ASP A 274 -15.11 29.70 22.14
C ASP A 274 -16.39 29.22 21.45
N GLY A 275 -16.83 28.02 21.83
CA GLY A 275 -18.04 27.39 21.30
C GLY A 275 -17.90 26.81 19.89
N GLY A 276 -16.69 26.47 19.42
CA GLY A 276 -16.52 25.72 18.18
C GLY A 276 -15.11 25.72 17.61
N ILE A 277 -15.02 25.62 16.28
CA ILE A 277 -13.76 25.67 15.53
C ILE A 277 -13.81 26.70 14.40
N LEU A 278 -12.65 27.23 14.03
CA LEU A 278 -12.52 28.18 12.94
C LEU A 278 -11.58 27.61 11.87
N LEU A 279 -12.09 27.41 10.64
CA LEU A 279 -11.27 26.97 9.50
C LEU A 279 -10.75 28.19 8.73
N ASN A 280 -9.45 28.22 8.44
CA ASN A 280 -8.73 29.28 7.71
C ASN A 280 -9.03 30.69 8.23
N GLY A 281 -9.25 30.84 9.54
CA GLY A 281 -9.60 32.13 10.17
C GLY A 281 -10.94 32.72 9.73
N LYS A 282 -11.75 32.00 8.93
CA LYS A 282 -12.91 32.57 8.22
C LYS A 282 -14.19 31.77 8.39
N TYR A 283 -14.12 30.45 8.44
CA TYR A 283 -15.30 29.59 8.45
C TYR A 283 -15.54 29.07 9.87
N LEU A 284 -16.43 29.73 10.60
CA LEU A 284 -16.79 29.37 11.98
C LEU A 284 -17.79 28.22 12.00
N PHE A 285 -17.37 27.06 12.51
CA PHE A 285 -18.21 25.93 12.82
C PHE A 285 -18.53 25.97 14.30
N VAL A 286 -19.81 26.02 14.65
CA VAL A 286 -20.28 26.16 16.03
C VAL A 286 -20.55 24.78 16.62
N ASP A 287 -20.14 24.55 17.86
CA ASP A 287 -20.43 23.32 18.58
C ASP A 287 -21.94 23.12 18.75
N ASN A 288 -22.36 21.86 18.62
CA ASN A 288 -23.69 21.41 18.98
C ASN A 288 -23.59 20.12 19.82
N GLN A 289 -24.71 19.62 20.34
CA GLN A 289 -24.71 18.45 21.24
C GLN A 289 -24.11 17.17 20.63
N LYS A 290 -24.04 17.04 19.29
CA LYS A 290 -23.62 15.83 18.58
C LYS A 290 -22.42 16.04 17.64
N GLY A 291 -21.83 17.24 17.61
CA GLY A 291 -20.77 17.61 16.69
C GLY A 291 -20.74 19.10 16.39
N LEU A 292 -20.67 19.47 15.11
CA LEU A 292 -20.51 20.84 14.64
C LEU A 292 -21.67 21.27 13.74
N CYS A 293 -21.95 22.57 13.72
CA CYS A 293 -22.90 23.21 12.81
C CYS A 293 -22.18 24.28 11.99
N TYR A 294 -22.40 24.27 10.68
CA TYR A 294 -21.92 25.34 9.80
C TYR A 294 -23.04 25.75 8.85
N ARG A 295 -23.51 26.99 9.01
CA ARG A 295 -24.73 27.50 8.35
C ARG A 295 -25.92 26.59 8.71
N ASP A 296 -26.50 25.90 7.74
CA ASP A 296 -27.64 24.99 7.90
C ASP A 296 -27.24 23.51 7.81
N ARG A 297 -25.95 23.19 7.99
CA ARG A 297 -25.41 21.82 7.89
C ARG A 297 -24.93 21.31 9.24
N TYR A 298 -25.19 20.03 9.47
CA TYR A 298 -24.85 19.33 10.71
C TYR A 298 -23.76 18.30 10.42
N PHE A 299 -22.62 18.48 11.08
CA PHE A 299 -21.47 17.60 11.02
C PHE A 299 -21.43 16.77 12.31
N TYR A 300 -21.82 15.50 12.21
CA TYR A 300 -21.86 14.59 13.36
C TYR A 300 -20.46 14.06 13.66
N LYS A 301 -20.02 14.18 14.91
CA LYS A 301 -18.73 13.65 15.34
C LYS A 301 -18.78 12.12 15.34
N VAL A 302 -17.81 11.49 14.69
CA VAL A 302 -17.68 10.03 14.71
C VAL A 302 -16.86 9.64 15.93
N THR A 303 -17.43 8.75 16.76
CA THR A 303 -16.76 8.18 17.93
C THR A 303 -16.53 6.67 17.80
N ASP A 304 -17.22 6.03 16.86
CA ASP A 304 -17.06 4.61 16.56
C ASP A 304 -15.73 4.36 15.83
N VAL A 305 -14.89 3.51 16.40
CA VAL A 305 -13.51 3.29 15.94
C VAL A 305 -13.49 2.60 14.58
N ASP A 306 -14.33 1.58 14.38
CA ASP A 306 -14.38 0.81 13.12
C ASP A 306 -14.86 1.70 11.96
N LEU A 307 -15.83 2.58 12.21
CA LEU A 307 -16.29 3.57 11.24
C LEU A 307 -15.20 4.61 10.93
N ILE A 308 -14.45 5.09 11.93
CA ILE A 308 -13.30 5.99 11.70
C ILE A 308 -12.29 5.33 10.77
N VAL A 309 -11.89 4.09 11.07
CA VAL A 309 -10.94 3.31 10.27
C VAL A 309 -11.45 3.15 8.84
N THR A 310 -12.70 2.72 8.69
CA THR A 310 -13.34 2.53 7.38
C THR A 310 -13.32 3.82 6.56
N VAL A 311 -13.75 4.92 7.16
CA VAL A 311 -13.81 6.22 6.47
C VAL A 311 -12.42 6.72 6.06
N VAL A 312 -11.41 6.56 6.93
CA VAL A 312 -10.02 6.94 6.61
C VAL A 312 -9.48 6.13 5.42
N LEU A 313 -9.70 4.81 5.40
CA LEU A 313 -9.26 3.97 4.28
C LEU A 313 -9.94 4.37 2.96
N LEU A 314 -11.26 4.59 3.00
CA LEU A 314 -12.02 4.99 1.81
C LEU A 314 -11.59 6.35 1.24
N ILE A 315 -11.33 7.33 2.12
CA ILE A 315 -10.80 8.63 1.69
C ILE A 315 -9.42 8.48 1.08
N THR A 316 -8.53 7.71 1.73
CA THR A 316 -7.16 7.52 1.26
C THR A 316 -7.15 6.90 -0.13
N GLU A 317 -7.94 5.85 -0.33
CA GLU A 317 -8.09 5.22 -1.65
C GLU A 317 -8.66 6.20 -2.68
N ALA A 318 -9.70 6.98 -2.34
CA ALA A 318 -10.31 7.94 -3.25
C ALA A 318 -9.37 9.11 -3.63
N LEU A 319 -8.55 9.58 -2.69
CA LEU A 319 -7.53 10.60 -2.94
C LEU A 319 -6.40 10.04 -3.81
N ASN A 320 -5.91 8.83 -3.53
CA ASN A 320 -4.91 8.17 -4.36
C ASN A 320 -5.44 7.94 -5.78
N TYR A 321 -6.70 7.52 -5.93
CA TYR A 321 -7.34 7.39 -7.23
C TYR A 321 -7.38 8.71 -8.00
N SER A 322 -7.72 9.81 -7.32
CA SER A 322 -7.77 11.13 -7.94
C SER A 322 -6.39 11.56 -8.45
N LYS A 323 -5.31 11.22 -7.72
CA LYS A 323 -3.93 11.44 -8.16
C LYS A 323 -3.59 10.61 -9.40
N VAL A 324 -3.89 9.31 -9.39
CA VAL A 324 -3.64 8.41 -10.54
C VAL A 324 -4.37 8.91 -11.79
N LYS A 325 -5.64 9.29 -11.66
CA LYS A 325 -6.44 9.83 -12.76
C LYS A 325 -5.82 11.10 -13.33
N ARG A 326 -5.42 12.04 -12.46
CA ARG A 326 -4.72 13.27 -12.88
C ARG A 326 -3.41 12.95 -13.62
N THR A 327 -2.60 12.03 -13.09
CA THR A 327 -1.34 11.61 -13.71
C THR A 327 -1.57 11.02 -15.10
N LEU A 328 -2.61 10.19 -15.28
CA LEU A 328 -2.99 9.63 -16.57
C LEU A 328 -3.51 10.69 -17.55
N ASP A 329 -4.44 11.54 -17.11
CA ASP A 329 -5.06 12.58 -17.94
C ASP A 329 -4.01 13.61 -18.42
N ASN A 330 -3.02 13.90 -17.59
CA ASN A 330 -1.94 14.86 -17.88
C ASN A 330 -0.70 14.20 -18.53
N ASN A 331 -0.65 12.88 -18.68
CA ASN A 331 0.55 12.12 -19.07
C ASN A 331 1.79 12.47 -18.23
N GLU A 332 1.60 12.65 -16.92
CA GLU A 332 2.68 12.98 -16.00
C GLU A 332 3.66 11.81 -15.84
N CYS A 333 4.95 12.13 -15.79
CA CYS A 333 5.98 11.12 -15.58
C CYS A 333 6.07 10.76 -14.09
N ILE A 334 5.62 9.56 -13.76
CA ILE A 334 5.74 8.99 -12.41
C ILE A 334 7.21 8.89 -12.02
N ASN A 335 7.51 9.26 -10.77
CA ASN A 335 8.84 9.15 -10.18
C ASN A 335 9.94 9.77 -11.07
N SER A 336 9.68 10.96 -11.59
CA SER A 336 10.57 11.63 -12.55
C SER A 336 11.98 11.89 -12.02
N GLN A 337 12.14 12.02 -10.71
CA GLN A 337 13.41 12.27 -10.02
C GLN A 337 14.09 11.01 -9.47
N GLY A 338 13.55 9.81 -9.75
CA GLY A 338 13.96 8.57 -9.11
C GLY A 338 12.84 7.97 -8.25
N PHE A 339 13.00 6.72 -7.84
CA PHE A 339 12.07 5.98 -6.98
C PHE A 339 12.81 5.05 -6.02
N GLY A 340 12.25 4.81 -4.85
CA GLY A 340 12.87 4.05 -3.76
C GLY A 340 14.14 4.73 -3.28
N CYS A 341 14.18 6.06 -3.30
CA CYS A 341 15.35 6.84 -2.95
C CYS A 341 15.57 6.84 -1.44
N GLY A 342 16.79 6.61 -0.98
CA GLY A 342 17.11 6.63 0.44
C GLY A 342 18.39 5.89 0.78
N THR A 343 18.73 5.92 2.06
CA THR A 343 19.89 5.20 2.60
C THR A 343 19.46 3.87 3.21
N VAL A 344 20.19 2.81 2.86
CA VAL A 344 20.03 1.48 3.48
C VAL A 344 21.37 0.87 3.87
N PHE A 345 21.32 -0.06 4.82
CA PHE A 345 22.46 -0.84 5.31
C PHE A 345 22.17 -2.32 5.06
N ARG A 346 23.17 -3.07 4.61
CA ARG A 346 23.03 -4.50 4.26
C ARG A 346 23.60 -5.36 5.38
N ASN A 347 22.87 -6.38 5.82
CA ASN A 347 23.32 -7.42 6.75
C ASN A 347 24.12 -6.83 7.95
N PHE A 348 23.56 -5.82 8.62
CA PHE A 348 24.14 -5.15 9.80
C PHE A 348 25.45 -4.38 9.53
N ASP A 349 25.86 -4.22 8.28
CA ASP A 349 27.03 -3.43 7.91
C ASP A 349 26.68 -1.93 7.84
N TYR A 350 26.79 -1.29 9.00
CA TYR A 350 26.59 0.15 9.16
C TYR A 350 27.76 1.01 8.68
N ALA A 351 28.92 0.42 8.41
CA ALA A 351 30.06 1.14 7.86
C ALA A 351 29.89 1.41 6.36
N ASN A 352 29.20 0.51 5.65
CA ASN A 352 29.00 0.59 4.20
C ASN A 352 27.54 0.91 3.85
N ARG A 353 27.21 2.21 3.85
CA ARG A 353 25.89 2.68 3.43
C ARG A 353 25.68 2.50 1.92
N ILE A 354 24.50 2.03 1.55
CA ILE A 354 24.00 1.96 0.17
C ILE A 354 23.06 3.14 -0.04
N ILE A 355 23.31 3.93 -1.09
CA ILE A 355 22.49 5.10 -1.44
C ILE A 355 21.71 4.77 -2.70
N LEU A 356 20.40 4.59 -2.56
CA LEU A 356 19.48 4.50 -3.68
C LEU A 356 19.15 5.93 -4.13
N LYS A 357 19.59 6.29 -5.35
CA LYS A 357 19.23 7.55 -6.01
C LYS A 357 18.13 7.33 -7.03
#